data_AF-A0A945U7Q1-F1
#
_entry.id   AF-A0A945U7Q1-F1
#
_cell.length_a   1.000
_cell.length_b   1.000
_cell.length_c   1.000
_cell.angle_alpha   90.00
_cell.angle_beta   90.00
_cell.angle_gamma   90.00
#
_symmetry.space_group_name_H-M   'P 1'
#
loop_
_entity.id
_entity.type
_entity.pdbx_description
1 polymer ?
#
loop_
_entity_poly.entity_id
_entity_poly.type
_entity_poly.pdbx_seq_one_letter_code
_entity_poly.pdbx_strand_id
1 'polypeptide(L)'
;MRFHSRNYVFNSLWQGHSIFNAVAKVFFIVFVGAVVFGGWVKDAPAIDFKAYLQGAQAEITRHKNIIAEDPLDAISYFELGKAYLALGKHEEEVEAYKEAVQLDPEYTAAHYNLAVAYDLLKQGPKAIRHMKIALELYTAKRNHARIRSVQRQLKLLYFKYPAAR
;
A
#
# COMPACT_ATOMS: atom_id res chain seq x y z
N MET A 1 -24.02 33.25 27.92
CA MET A 1 -22.64 33.33 27.39
C MET A 1 -21.91 32.07 27.82
N ARG A 2 -21.49 31.20 26.88
CA ARG A 2 -20.84 29.91 27.15
C ARG A 2 -19.41 29.95 26.58
N PHE A 3 -18.45 29.59 27.43
CA PHE A 3 -17.02 29.55 27.14
C PHE A 3 -16.62 28.46 26.14
N HIS A 4 -15.53 28.76 25.44
CA HIS A 4 -14.88 28.00 24.38
C HIS A 4 -14.05 26.80 24.85
N SER A 5 -13.76 25.91 23.89
CA SER A 5 -12.57 25.06 23.74
C SER A 5 -12.21 24.02 24.80
N ARG A 6 -12.48 22.74 24.49
CA ARG A 6 -11.63 21.58 24.81
C ARG A 6 -12.06 20.45 23.89
N ASN A 7 -11.18 20.10 22.93
CA ASN A 7 -11.10 18.81 22.22
C ASN A 7 -10.12 18.86 21.02
N TYR A 8 -9.42 19.98 20.81
CA TYR A 8 -8.28 20.09 19.87
C TYR A 8 -7.01 19.32 20.30
N VAL A 9 -6.99 18.65 21.44
CA VAL A 9 -5.76 18.05 22.01
C VAL A 9 -5.56 16.57 21.61
N PHE A 10 -6.58 15.87 21.10
CA PHE A 10 -6.42 14.44 20.76
C PHE A 10 -5.90 14.17 19.34
N ASN A 11 -5.99 15.15 18.43
CA ASN A 11 -5.58 14.98 17.03
C ASN A 11 -4.06 15.17 16.79
N SER A 12 -3.29 15.58 17.80
CA SER A 12 -1.87 15.90 17.66
C SER A 12 -0.90 14.78 18.04
N LEU A 13 -1.37 13.64 18.55
CA LEU A 13 -0.51 12.55 19.04
C LEU A 13 -0.14 11.47 18.00
N TRP A 14 -0.70 11.52 16.78
CA TRP A 14 -0.52 10.45 15.79
C TRP A 14 0.04 10.92 14.44
N GLN A 15 0.64 12.12 14.39
CA GLN A 15 1.42 12.57 13.24
C GLN A 15 2.88 12.11 13.35
N GLY A 16 3.09 10.80 13.23
CA GLY A 16 4.43 10.24 13.17
C GLY A 16 4.38 8.72 13.06
N HIS A 17 5.09 8.17 12.08
CA HIS A 17 5.35 6.74 11.82
C HIS A 17 4.40 6.02 10.84
N SER A 18 4.92 5.97 9.61
CA SER A 18 4.57 5.11 8.48
C SER A 18 5.08 3.69 8.72
N ILE A 19 4.31 2.82 9.39
CA ILE A 19 4.46 1.34 9.25
C ILE A 19 3.29 0.47 9.74
N PHE A 20 2.25 1.00 10.39
CA PHE A 20 1.11 0.17 10.79
C PHE A 20 -0.04 0.33 9.80
N ASN A 21 -0.32 -0.76 9.07
CA ASN A 21 -1.45 -0.93 8.15
C ASN A 21 -2.73 -0.33 8.75
N ALA A 22 -3.57 0.31 7.94
CA ALA A 22 -4.86 0.86 8.39
C ALA A 22 -5.67 -0.17 9.21
N VAL A 23 -5.55 -1.44 8.84
CA VAL A 23 -6.09 -2.60 9.56
C VAL A 23 -5.57 -2.70 11.01
N ALA A 24 -4.25 -2.60 11.25
CA ALA A 24 -3.67 -2.70 12.59
C ALA A 24 -4.03 -1.50 13.49
N LYS A 25 -4.16 -0.30 12.91
CA LYS A 25 -4.65 0.89 13.64
C LYS A 25 -6.12 0.71 14.08
N VAL A 26 -6.95 0.09 13.24
CA VAL A 26 -8.35 -0.20 13.55
C VAL A 26 -8.46 -1.28 14.62
N PHE A 27 -7.67 -2.36 14.53
CA PHE A 27 -7.63 -3.38 15.58
C PHE A 27 -7.19 -2.82 16.94
N PHE A 28 -6.19 -1.92 16.96
CA PHE A 28 -5.74 -1.29 18.20
C PHE A 28 -6.79 -0.34 18.79
N ILE A 29 -7.49 0.45 17.97
CA ILE A 29 -8.58 1.33 18.43
C ILE A 29 -9.76 0.51 18.97
N VAL A 30 -10.16 -0.57 18.29
CA VAL A 30 -11.26 -1.44 18.72
C VAL A 30 -10.89 -2.20 20.00
N PHE A 31 -9.66 -2.72 20.11
CA PHE A 31 -9.20 -3.48 21.26
C PHE A 31 -9.02 -2.59 22.50
N VAL A 32 -8.37 -1.42 22.37
CA VAL A 32 -8.20 -0.48 23.50
C VAL A 32 -9.54 0.15 23.90
N GLY A 33 -10.41 0.48 22.94
CA GLY A 33 -11.74 1.03 23.21
C GLY A 33 -12.67 0.05 23.94
N ALA A 34 -12.65 -1.24 23.56
CA ALA A 34 -13.47 -2.27 24.21
C ALA A 34 -13.01 -2.60 25.63
N VAL A 35 -11.68 -2.64 25.87
CA VAL A 35 -11.10 -3.02 27.17
C VAL A 35 -11.08 -1.86 28.17
N VAL A 36 -10.88 -0.62 27.72
CA VAL A 36 -10.74 0.55 28.62
C VAL A 36 -12.08 1.25 28.90
N PHE A 37 -13.01 1.25 27.95
CA PHE A 37 -14.26 2.03 28.06
C PHE A 37 -15.54 1.18 28.12
N GLY A 38 -15.47 -0.14 28.24
CA GLY A 38 -16.61 -0.97 28.63
C GLY A 38 -17.92 -0.70 27.87
N GLY A 39 -17.88 -0.69 26.52
CA GLY A 39 -19.11 -0.75 25.72
C GLY A 39 -19.40 0.36 24.69
N TRP A 40 -18.41 1.13 24.24
CA TRP A 40 -18.59 2.21 23.24
C TRP A 40 -18.43 1.77 21.77
N VAL A 41 -18.39 0.46 21.49
CA VAL A 41 -18.35 -0.08 20.11
C VAL A 41 -19.74 -0.59 19.70
N LYS A 42 -20.79 0.23 19.86
CA LYS A 42 -22.12 -0.07 19.31
C LYS A 42 -22.37 0.68 18.00
N ASP A 43 -21.78 1.87 17.85
CA ASP A 43 -22.02 2.79 16.72
C ASP A 43 -20.75 3.10 15.90
N ALA A 44 -19.68 2.34 16.08
CA ALA A 44 -18.55 2.42 15.14
C ALA A 44 -19.05 1.88 13.80
N PRO A 45 -18.85 2.57 12.66
CA PRO A 45 -19.10 1.95 11.37
C PRO A 45 -18.18 0.75 11.30
N ALA A 46 -18.74 -0.45 11.47
CA ALA A 46 -18.03 -1.67 11.20
C ALA A 46 -17.59 -1.54 9.75
N ILE A 47 -16.29 -1.35 9.51
CA ILE A 47 -15.74 -1.48 8.16
C ILE A 47 -16.17 -2.87 7.74
N ASP A 48 -17.10 -2.94 6.79
CA ASP A 48 -17.58 -4.22 6.30
C ASP A 48 -16.44 -4.85 5.51
N PHE A 49 -15.63 -5.64 6.22
CA PHE A 49 -14.49 -6.33 5.66
C PHE A 49 -14.92 -7.23 4.50
N LYS A 50 -16.15 -7.77 4.55
CA LYS A 50 -16.72 -8.54 3.46
C LYS A 50 -16.97 -7.65 2.25
N ALA A 51 -17.54 -6.46 2.42
CA ALA A 51 -17.72 -5.49 1.33
C ALA A 51 -16.36 -5.05 0.72
N TYR A 52 -15.33 -4.88 1.55
CA TYR A 52 -13.98 -4.56 1.08
C TYR A 52 -13.41 -5.69 0.20
N LEU A 53 -13.48 -6.95 0.65
CA LEU A 53 -13.01 -8.10 -0.12
C LEU A 53 -13.83 -8.31 -1.41
N GLN A 54 -15.14 -8.07 -1.35
CA GLN A 54 -16.01 -8.11 -2.52
C GLN A 54 -15.63 -7.04 -3.54
N GLY A 55 -15.32 -5.82 -3.09
CA GLY A 55 -14.82 -4.75 -3.94
C GLY A 55 -13.52 -5.14 -4.63
N ALA A 56 -12.55 -5.67 -3.89
CA ALA A 56 -11.30 -6.15 -4.47
C ALA A 56 -11.51 -7.28 -5.50
N GLN A 57 -12.42 -8.22 -5.23
CA GLN A 57 -12.75 -9.29 -6.16
C GLN A 57 -13.46 -8.78 -7.43
N ALA A 58 -14.28 -7.73 -7.31
CA ALA A 58 -14.92 -7.07 -8.44
C ALA A 58 -13.88 -6.36 -9.33
N GLU A 59 -12.91 -5.66 -8.73
CA GLU A 59 -11.82 -5.03 -9.48
C GLU A 59 -10.94 -6.05 -10.22
N ILE A 60 -10.66 -7.21 -9.60
CA ILE A 60 -9.95 -8.30 -10.30
C ILE A 60 -10.71 -8.72 -11.56
N THR A 61 -12.01 -8.97 -11.44
CA THR A 61 -12.84 -9.40 -12.57
C THR A 61 -12.86 -8.32 -13.66
N ARG A 62 -13.04 -7.05 -13.27
CA ARG A 62 -13.08 -5.92 -14.18
C ARG A 62 -11.79 -5.79 -14.98
N HIS A 63 -10.64 -5.75 -14.31
CA HIS A 63 -9.36 -5.58 -15.00
C HIS A 63 -8.96 -6.80 -15.81
N LYS A 64 -9.35 -8.02 -15.40
CA LYS A 64 -9.17 -9.21 -16.25
C LYS A 64 -9.97 -9.15 -17.54
N ASN A 65 -11.19 -8.61 -17.52
CA ASN A 65 -11.98 -8.43 -18.74
C ASN A 65 -11.34 -7.38 -19.66
N ILE A 66 -10.87 -6.25 -19.11
CA ILE A 66 -10.16 -5.23 -19.89
C ILE A 66 -8.91 -5.83 -20.53
N ILE A 67 -8.11 -6.58 -19.78
CA ILE A 67 -6.90 -7.25 -20.29
C ILE A 67 -7.22 -8.30 -21.38
N ALA A 68 -8.38 -8.94 -21.30
CA ALA A 68 -8.81 -9.89 -22.33
C ALA A 68 -9.18 -9.20 -23.66
N GLU A 69 -9.65 -7.95 -23.59
CA GLU A 69 -9.97 -7.12 -24.76
C GLU A 69 -8.72 -6.38 -25.29
N ASP A 70 -7.91 -5.84 -24.38
CA ASP A 70 -6.67 -5.12 -24.65
C ASP A 70 -5.53 -5.62 -23.72
N PRO A 71 -4.71 -6.57 -24.18
CA PRO A 71 -3.62 -7.12 -23.38
C PRO A 71 -2.43 -6.17 -23.24
N LEU A 72 -2.45 -4.99 -23.85
CA LEU A 72 -1.35 -4.01 -23.80
C LEU A 72 -1.63 -2.86 -22.81
N ASP A 73 -2.73 -2.92 -22.06
CA ASP A 73 -3.06 -1.90 -21.05
C ASP A 73 -2.27 -2.09 -19.73
N ALA A 74 -1.13 -1.42 -19.64
CA ALA A 74 -0.29 -1.39 -18.43
C ALA A 74 -1.04 -0.92 -17.17
N ILE A 75 -2.04 -0.03 -17.31
CA ILE A 75 -2.79 0.52 -16.19
C ILE A 75 -3.69 -0.57 -15.59
N SER A 76 -4.36 -1.37 -16.43
CA SER A 76 -5.18 -2.47 -15.94
C SER A 76 -4.37 -3.54 -15.22
N TYR A 77 -3.17 -3.87 -15.69
CA TYR A 77 -2.27 -4.77 -14.95
C TYR A 77 -1.85 -4.19 -13.60
N PHE A 78 -1.59 -2.88 -13.52
CA PHE A 78 -1.28 -2.22 -12.26
C PHE A 78 -2.45 -2.25 -11.27
N GLU A 79 -3.66 -1.93 -11.73
CA GLU A 79 -4.85 -1.95 -10.88
C GLU A 79 -5.23 -3.38 -10.45
N LEU A 80 -5.02 -4.36 -11.33
CA LEU A 80 -5.13 -5.77 -10.98
C LEU A 80 -4.18 -6.17 -9.84
N GLY A 81 -2.92 -5.71 -9.88
CA GLY A 81 -1.95 -5.91 -8.79
C GLY A 81 -2.41 -5.29 -7.46
N LYS A 82 -3.00 -4.09 -7.48
CA LYS A 82 -3.57 -3.45 -6.29
C LYS A 82 -4.74 -4.25 -5.71
N ALA A 83 -5.58 -4.80 -6.57
CA ALA A 83 -6.69 -5.64 -6.14
C ALA A 83 -6.21 -6.97 -5.53
N TYR A 84 -5.15 -7.57 -6.07
CA TYR A 84 -4.49 -8.74 -5.46
C TYR A 84 -3.85 -8.43 -4.11
N LEU A 85 -3.18 -7.27 -3.98
CA LEU A 85 -2.66 -6.78 -2.71
C LEU A 85 -3.76 -6.67 -1.65
N ALA A 86 -4.93 -6.14 -2.03
CA ALA A 86 -6.07 -6.01 -1.12
C ALA A 86 -6.58 -7.36 -0.60
N LEU A 87 -6.38 -8.45 -1.35
CA LEU A 87 -6.71 -9.82 -0.96
C LEU A 87 -5.54 -10.57 -0.30
N GLY A 88 -4.35 -9.95 -0.17
CA GLY A 88 -3.14 -10.59 0.36
C GLY A 88 -2.52 -11.63 -0.58
N LYS A 89 -2.85 -11.59 -1.87
CA LYS A 89 -2.38 -12.52 -2.91
C LYS A 89 -1.08 -11.98 -3.53
N HIS A 90 0.02 -12.10 -2.80
CA HIS A 90 1.27 -11.42 -3.13
C HIS A 90 2.00 -11.99 -4.35
N GLU A 91 1.84 -13.28 -4.64
CA GLU A 91 2.36 -13.90 -5.85
C GLU A 91 1.66 -13.35 -7.10
N GLU A 92 0.32 -13.31 -7.11
CA GLU A 92 -0.44 -12.74 -8.22
C GLU A 92 -0.26 -11.21 -8.34
N GLU A 93 -0.09 -10.51 -7.22
CA GLU A 93 0.29 -9.09 -7.17
C GLU A 93 1.60 -8.84 -7.93
N VAL A 94 2.64 -9.65 -7.67
CA VAL A 94 3.94 -9.55 -8.36
C VAL A 94 3.79 -9.77 -9.85
N GLU A 95 3.07 -10.82 -10.28
CA GLU A 95 2.90 -11.09 -11.71
C GLU A 95 2.14 -9.97 -12.42
N ALA A 96 1.07 -9.44 -11.82
CA ALA A 96 0.34 -8.32 -12.39
C ALA A 96 1.21 -7.05 -12.51
N TYR A 97 1.97 -6.69 -11.48
CA TYR A 97 2.87 -5.54 -11.57
C TYR A 97 4.05 -5.76 -12.52
N LYS A 98 4.54 -7.01 -12.68
CA LYS A 98 5.57 -7.35 -13.66
C LYS A 98 5.10 -7.09 -15.08
N GLU A 99 3.86 -7.44 -15.42
CA GLU A 99 3.29 -7.13 -16.72
C GLU A 99 3.15 -5.61 -16.92
N ALA A 100 2.68 -4.88 -15.90
CA ALA A 100 2.58 -3.42 -15.98
C ALA A 100 3.93 -2.74 -16.28
N VAL A 101 5.03 -3.19 -15.67
CA VAL A 101 6.38 -2.63 -15.93
C VAL A 101 7.04 -3.16 -17.20
N GLN A 102 6.57 -4.29 -17.75
CA GLN A 102 7.00 -4.77 -19.07
C GLN A 102 6.38 -3.92 -20.18
N LEU A 103 5.09 -3.57 -20.02
CA LEU A 103 4.35 -2.75 -20.97
C LEU A 103 4.74 -1.26 -20.88
N ASP A 104 4.89 -0.74 -19.66
CA ASP A 104 5.40 0.62 -19.41
C ASP A 104 6.59 0.59 -18.42
N PRO A 105 7.83 0.54 -18.94
CA PRO A 105 9.04 0.59 -18.11
C PRO A 105 9.22 1.90 -17.33
N GLU A 106 8.54 2.98 -17.69
CA GLU A 106 8.60 4.26 -16.97
C GLU A 106 7.47 4.42 -15.94
N TYR A 107 6.65 3.37 -15.74
CA TYR A 107 5.56 3.36 -14.79
C TYR A 107 6.07 3.33 -13.34
N THR A 108 6.38 4.51 -12.84
CA THR A 108 7.06 4.71 -11.56
C THR A 108 6.30 4.11 -10.36
N ALA A 109 4.97 4.17 -10.38
CA ALA A 109 4.14 3.58 -9.33
C ALA A 109 4.17 2.04 -9.35
N ALA A 110 4.18 1.43 -10.54
CA ALA A 110 4.27 -0.02 -10.69
C ALA A 110 5.63 -0.54 -10.20
N HIS A 111 6.74 0.12 -10.52
CA HIS A 111 8.05 -0.25 -9.95
C HIS A 111 8.11 -0.15 -8.42
N TYR A 112 7.54 0.91 -7.85
CA TYR A 112 7.48 1.05 -6.39
C TYR A 112 6.63 -0.06 -5.75
N ASN A 113 5.43 -0.34 -6.28
CA ASN A 113 4.56 -1.37 -5.72
C ASN A 113 5.13 -2.78 -5.93
N LEU A 114 5.77 -3.05 -7.07
CA LEU A 114 6.47 -4.31 -7.32
C LEU A 114 7.61 -4.54 -6.32
N ALA A 115 8.33 -3.48 -5.95
CA ALA A 115 9.35 -3.57 -4.91
C ALA A 115 8.77 -3.94 -3.54
N VAL A 116 7.61 -3.37 -3.18
CA VAL A 116 6.89 -3.71 -1.96
C VAL A 116 6.36 -5.14 -2.00
N ALA A 117 5.79 -5.58 -3.12
CA ALA A 117 5.31 -6.94 -3.31
C ALA A 117 6.44 -7.98 -3.16
N TYR A 118 7.62 -7.70 -3.74
CA TYR A 118 8.81 -8.53 -3.52
C TYR A 118 9.28 -8.52 -2.06
N ASP A 119 9.18 -7.41 -1.34
CA ASP A 119 9.52 -7.34 0.08
C ASP A 119 8.60 -8.22 0.95
N LEU A 120 7.30 -8.26 0.62
CA LEU A 120 6.29 -9.11 1.27
C LEU A 120 6.59 -10.60 1.02
N LEU A 121 7.02 -10.96 -0.19
CA LEU A 121 7.51 -12.30 -0.54
C LEU A 121 8.95 -12.58 -0.06
N LYS A 122 9.56 -11.68 0.70
CA LYS A 122 10.94 -11.76 1.20
C LYS A 122 12.03 -11.87 0.12
N GLN A 123 11.73 -11.46 -1.12
CA GLN A 123 12.65 -11.45 -2.25
C GLN A 123 13.49 -10.16 -2.28
N GLY A 124 14.36 -9.99 -1.28
CA GLY A 124 15.13 -8.76 -1.03
C GLY A 124 15.89 -8.18 -2.24
N PRO A 125 16.68 -8.96 -3.00
CA PRO A 125 17.40 -8.43 -4.16
C PRO A 125 16.49 -7.80 -5.22
N LYS A 126 15.33 -8.42 -5.49
CA LYS A 126 14.36 -7.91 -6.47
C LYS A 126 13.64 -6.66 -5.94
N ALA A 127 13.30 -6.65 -4.64
CA ALA A 127 12.71 -5.49 -3.97
C ALA A 127 13.64 -4.26 -4.08
N ILE A 128 14.92 -4.43 -3.74
CA ILE A 128 15.93 -3.36 -3.83
C ILE A 128 16.07 -2.86 -5.27
N ARG A 129 16.17 -3.78 -6.26
CA ARG A 129 16.30 -3.43 -7.67
C ARG A 129 15.15 -2.52 -8.13
N HIS A 130 13.90 -2.93 -7.91
CA HIS A 130 12.76 -2.14 -8.36
C HIS A 130 12.56 -0.85 -7.57
N MET A 131 12.93 -0.81 -6.29
CA MET A 131 12.92 0.41 -5.49
C MET A 131 13.95 1.44 -6.00
N LYS A 132 15.13 0.98 -6.47
CA LYS A 132 16.12 1.86 -7.13
C LYS A 132 15.58 2.46 -8.42
N ILE A 133 14.98 1.65 -9.28
CA ILE A 133 14.37 2.13 -10.54
C ILE A 133 13.27 3.16 -10.22
N ALA A 134 12.41 2.89 -9.25
CA ALA A 134 11.39 3.84 -8.82
C ALA A 134 12.01 5.18 -8.34
N LEU A 135 13.13 5.14 -7.60
CA LEU A 135 13.85 6.34 -7.15
C LEU A 135 14.39 7.16 -8.32
N GLU A 136 15.01 6.50 -9.30
CA GLU A 136 15.54 7.12 -10.51
C GLU A 136 14.42 7.83 -11.29
N LEU A 137 13.31 7.12 -11.54
CA LEU A 137 12.15 7.68 -12.24
C LEU A 137 11.46 8.83 -11.48
N TYR A 138 11.29 8.73 -10.16
CA TYR A 138 10.76 9.84 -9.37
C TYR A 138 11.69 11.06 -9.38
N THR A 139 13.00 10.84 -9.44
CA THR A 139 14.00 11.91 -9.55
C THR A 139 13.92 12.58 -10.92
N ALA A 140 13.83 11.80 -12.00
CA ALA A 140 13.63 12.30 -13.36
C ALA A 140 12.35 13.15 -13.47
N LYS A 141 11.25 12.70 -12.84
CA LYS A 141 9.95 13.40 -12.81
C LYS A 141 9.90 14.56 -11.78
N ARG A 142 11.00 14.89 -11.09
CA ARG A 142 11.11 15.95 -10.07
C ARG A 142 10.09 15.83 -8.92
N ASN A 143 9.68 14.61 -8.56
CA ASN A 143 8.69 14.36 -7.52
C ASN A 143 9.32 14.32 -6.11
N HIS A 144 9.68 15.48 -5.57
CA HIS A 144 10.39 15.61 -4.30
C HIS A 144 9.71 14.93 -3.10
N ALA A 145 8.38 14.89 -3.07
CA ALA A 145 7.63 14.23 -2.00
C ALA A 145 7.82 12.71 -2.00
N ARG A 146 7.75 12.09 -3.19
CA ARG A 146 7.95 10.64 -3.36
C ARG A 146 9.40 10.24 -3.16
N ILE A 147 10.37 11.04 -3.64
CA ILE A 147 11.82 10.78 -3.47
C ILE A 147 12.17 10.53 -2.01
N ARG A 148 11.77 11.42 -1.09
CA ARG A 148 12.07 11.25 0.35
C ARG A 148 11.44 9.99 0.96
N SER A 149 10.28 9.56 0.47
CA SER A 149 9.64 8.33 0.92
C SER A 149 10.42 7.10 0.42
N VAL A 150 10.72 7.08 -0.88
CA VAL A 150 11.41 5.98 -1.56
C VAL A 150 12.83 5.79 -1.03
N GLN A 151 13.59 6.87 -0.81
CA GLN A 151 14.92 6.79 -0.20
C GLN A 151 14.90 6.16 1.20
N ARG A 152 13.91 6.50 2.02
CA ARG A 152 13.74 5.88 3.35
C ARG A 152 13.47 4.40 3.24
N GLN A 153 12.56 4.00 2.35
CA GLN A 153 12.23 2.59 2.15
C GLN A 153 13.40 1.80 1.57
N LEU A 154 14.13 2.35 0.61
CA LEU A 154 15.33 1.73 0.05
C LEU A 154 16.38 1.50 1.16
N LYS A 155 16.58 2.47 2.05
CA LYS A 155 17.47 2.30 3.22
C LYS A 155 16.98 1.18 4.16
N LEU A 156 15.68 1.07 4.38
CA LEU A 156 15.09 0.00 5.17
C LEU A 156 15.29 -1.37 4.51
N LEU A 157 15.10 -1.48 3.20
CA LEU A 157 15.35 -2.71 2.45
C LEU A 157 16.83 -3.13 2.57
N TYR A 158 17.77 -2.19 2.47
CA TYR A 158 19.20 -2.47 2.69
C TYR A 158 19.56 -2.84 4.12
N PHE A 159 18.75 -2.45 5.11
CA PHE A 159 18.90 -2.89 6.49
C PHE A 159 18.32 -4.30 6.68
N LYS A 160 17.14 -4.57 6.10
CA LYS A 160 16.45 -5.86 6.15
C LYS A 160 17.19 -6.96 5.38
N TYR A 161 17.84 -6.61 4.26
CA TYR A 161 18.56 -7.52 3.37
C TYR A 161 20.02 -7.06 3.17
N PRO A 162 20.90 -7.26 4.18
CA PRO A 162 22.28 -6.79 4.10
C PRO A 162 23.10 -7.49 3.02
N ALA A 163 22.78 -8.75 2.70
CA ALA A 163 23.45 -9.55 1.67
C ALA A 163 23.07 -9.15 0.22
N ALA A 164 22.13 -8.22 0.05
CA ALA A 164 21.63 -7.75 -1.25
C ALA A 164 22.11 -6.32 -1.59
N ARG A 165 23.13 -5.83 -0.88
CA ARG A 165 23.77 -4.52 -1.11
C ARG A 165 24.65 -4.51 -2.35
#